data_AF-A0A6J4LSM5-F1
#
_entry.id   AF-A0A6J4LSM5-F1
#
_cell.length_a   1.000
_cell.length_b   1.000
_cell.length_c   1.000
_cell.angle_alpha   90.00
_cell.angle_beta   90.00
_cell.angle_gamma   90.00
#
_symmetry.space_group_name_H-M   'P 1'
#
loop_
_entity.id
_entity.type
_entity.pdbx_description
1 polymer ?
#
loop_
_entity_poly.entity_id
_entity_poly.type
_entity_poly.pdbx_seq_one_letter_code
_entity_poly.pdbx_strand_id
1 'polypeptide(L)'
;MTDPIALRNRFAMVKGAWDDHLRGVPFPQLGEGTAEEKIERLELALVDEMRGRAKPETAEQTADAMWSLVHARPEEDPVKQRVASHHEELARLGHRPM
;
A
#
# COMPACT_ATOMS: atom_id res chain seq x y z
N MET A 1 -17.44 -7.56 -14.52
CA MET A 1 -16.51 -8.70 -14.57
C MET A 1 -15.12 -8.14 -14.73
N THR A 2 -14.31 -8.17 -13.68
CA THR A 2 -12.95 -7.66 -13.72
C THR A 2 -12.08 -8.60 -14.53
N ASP A 3 -11.29 -8.04 -15.44
CA ASP A 3 -10.47 -8.82 -16.37
C ASP A 3 -9.36 -9.59 -15.62
N PRO A 4 -9.20 -10.91 -15.85
CA PRO A 4 -8.21 -11.72 -15.14
C PRO A 4 -6.76 -11.30 -15.42
N ILE A 5 -6.48 -10.68 -16.58
CA ILE A 5 -5.15 -10.12 -16.89
C ILE A 5 -4.92 -8.87 -16.04
N ALA A 6 -5.93 -8.01 -15.88
CA ALA A 6 -5.85 -6.84 -15.01
C ALA A 6 -5.57 -7.25 -13.55
N LEU A 7 -6.27 -8.27 -13.03
CA LEU A 7 -6.03 -8.81 -11.70
C LEU A 7 -4.61 -9.37 -11.55
N ARG A 8 -4.11 -10.12 -12.55
CA ARG A 8 -2.75 -10.65 -12.52
C ARG A 8 -1.70 -9.55 -12.51
N ASN A 9 -1.88 -8.49 -13.31
CA ASN A 9 -0.96 -7.36 -13.36
C ASN A 9 -0.96 -6.58 -12.04
N ARG A 10 -2.13 -6.32 -11.45
CA ARG A 10 -2.24 -5.73 -10.10
C ARG A 10 -1.50 -6.59 -9.07
N PHE A 11 -1.77 -7.89 -9.01
CA PHE A 11 -1.10 -8.78 -8.07
C PHE A 11 0.42 -8.77 -8.23
N ALA A 12 0.92 -8.85 -9.48
CA ALA A 12 2.36 -8.83 -9.76
C ALA A 12 3.01 -7.52 -9.30
N MET A 13 2.37 -6.37 -9.57
CA MET A 13 2.83 -5.05 -9.14
C MET A 13 2.90 -4.96 -7.61
N VAL A 14 1.84 -5.36 -6.92
CA VAL A 14 1.73 -5.27 -5.46
C VAL A 14 2.72 -6.21 -4.78
N LYS A 15 2.86 -7.44 -5.30
CA LYS A 15 3.85 -8.38 -4.81
C LYS A 15 5.28 -7.86 -5.03
N GLY A 16 5.56 -7.21 -6.15
CA GLY A 16 6.85 -6.58 -6.42
C GLY A 16 7.16 -5.46 -5.42
N ALA A 17 6.20 -4.56 -5.19
CA ALA A 17 6.33 -3.50 -4.20
C ALA A 17 6.49 -4.05 -2.76
N TRP A 18 5.81 -5.14 -2.44
CA TRP A 18 5.99 -5.83 -1.15
C TRP A 18 7.42 -6.35 -1.00
N ASP A 19 7.98 -7.03 -2.00
CA ASP A 19 9.34 -7.56 -1.91
C ASP A 19 10.41 -6.45 -1.82
N ASP A 20 10.16 -5.33 -2.51
CA ASP A 20 11.05 -4.17 -2.54
C ASP A 20 11.03 -3.39 -1.21
N HIS A 21 9.84 -2.96 -0.77
CA HIS A 21 9.68 -2.11 0.42
C HIS A 21 9.61 -2.91 1.73
N LEU A 22 9.07 -4.12 1.70
CA LEU A 22 8.81 -4.97 2.87
C LEU A 22 9.68 -6.23 2.84
N ARG A 23 10.96 -6.08 2.49
CA ARG A 23 11.92 -7.19 2.47
C ARG A 23 11.97 -7.91 3.83
N GLY A 24 11.77 -9.23 3.78
CA GLY A 24 11.76 -10.09 4.97
C GLY A 24 10.45 -10.09 5.76
N VAL A 25 9.40 -9.38 5.31
CA VAL A 25 8.06 -9.49 5.89
C VAL A 25 7.33 -10.68 5.29
N PRO A 26 6.80 -11.60 6.12
CA PRO A 26 5.98 -12.68 5.61
C PRO A 26 4.73 -12.12 4.92
N PHE A 27 4.38 -12.72 3.79
CA PHE A 27 3.18 -12.32 3.05
C PHE A 27 1.93 -12.53 3.93
N PRO A 28 1.00 -11.56 3.98
CA PRO A 28 -0.15 -11.64 4.86
C PRO A 28 -1.10 -12.74 4.39
N GLN A 29 -1.81 -13.36 5.33
CA GLN A 29 -2.84 -14.33 4.98
C GLN A 29 -4.08 -13.59 4.46
N LEU A 30 -4.33 -13.70 3.15
CA LEU A 30 -5.42 -12.98 2.47
C LEU A 30 -6.80 -13.62 2.71
N GLY A 31 -6.85 -14.77 3.38
CA GLY A 31 -8.08 -15.49 3.72
C GLY A 31 -8.81 -16.08 2.51
N GLU A 32 -10.09 -16.37 2.70
CA GLU A 32 -11.01 -16.82 1.66
C GLU A 32 -11.66 -15.62 0.95
N GLY A 33 -12.10 -15.81 -0.30
CA GLY A 33 -12.68 -14.76 -1.14
C GLY A 33 -12.25 -14.88 -2.61
N THR A 34 -12.72 -13.94 -3.42
CA THR A 34 -12.36 -13.86 -4.84
C THR A 34 -10.91 -13.38 -5.03
N ALA A 35 -10.34 -13.57 -6.23
CA ALA A 35 -8.99 -13.09 -6.52
C ALA A 35 -8.87 -11.57 -6.36
N GLU A 36 -9.91 -10.83 -6.73
CA GLU A 36 -10.00 -9.38 -6.56
C GLU A 36 -9.92 -8.97 -5.09
N GLU A 37 -10.76 -9.55 -4.23
CA GLU A 37 -10.75 -9.26 -2.80
C GLU A 37 -9.41 -9.60 -2.14
N LYS A 38 -8.77 -10.70 -2.57
CA LYS A 38 -7.45 -11.07 -2.06
C LYS A 38 -6.39 -10.05 -2.47
N ILE A 39 -6.41 -9.59 -3.72
CA ILE A 39 -5.49 -8.57 -4.20
C ILE A 39 -5.70 -7.26 -3.45
N GLU A 40 -6.95 -6.83 -3.29
CA GLU A 40 -7.27 -5.60 -2.55
C GLU A 40 -6.80 -5.68 -1.08
N ARG A 41 -7.05 -6.80 -0.40
CA ARG A 41 -6.54 -7.03 0.96
C ARG A 41 -5.02 -6.97 1.04
N LEU A 42 -4.34 -7.51 0.03
CA LEU A 42 -2.88 -7.45 -0.04
C LEU A 42 -2.39 -6.01 -0.21
N GLU A 43 -3.07 -5.23 -1.05
CA GLU A 43 -2.76 -3.81 -1.27
C GLU A 43 -2.93 -2.98 0.00
N LEU A 44 -4.03 -3.19 0.71
CA LEU A 44 -4.27 -2.54 1.99
C LEU A 44 -3.22 -2.93 3.02
N ALA A 45 -2.88 -4.22 3.11
CA ALA A 45 -1.84 -4.70 4.01
C ALA A 45 -0.46 -4.12 3.67
N LEU A 46 -0.12 -3.95 2.38
CA LEU A 46 1.15 -3.37 1.95
C LEU A 46 1.30 -1.95 2.48
N VAL A 47 0.26 -1.14 2.28
CA VAL A 47 0.22 0.25 2.71
C VAL A 47 0.26 0.35 4.24
N ASP A 48 -0.50 -0.49 4.95
CA ASP A 48 -0.56 -0.49 6.41
C ASP A 48 0.81 -0.88 7.02
N GLU A 49 1.46 -1.91 6.49
CA GLU A 49 2.80 -2.35 6.90
C GLU A 49 3.88 -1.30 6.59
N MET A 50 3.82 -0.66 5.41
CA MET A 50 4.72 0.45 5.06
C MET A 50 4.58 1.60 6.06
N ARG A 51 3.34 2.00 6.40
CA ARG A 51 3.09 3.02 7.42
C ARG A 51 3.53 2.56 8.82
N GLY A 52 3.32 1.29 9.18
CA GLY A 52 3.73 0.73 10.48
C GLY A 52 5.24 0.73 10.69
N ARG A 53 6.00 0.61 9.61
CA ARG A 53 7.47 0.61 9.59
C ARG A 53 8.09 1.98 9.36
N ALA A 54 7.31 2.93 8.87
CA ALA A 54 7.76 4.29 8.64
C ALA A 54 8.24 4.93 9.95
N LYS A 55 9.45 5.48 9.92
CA LYS A 55 10.03 6.27 11.00
C LYS A 55 9.83 7.75 10.69
N PRO A 56 9.89 8.65 11.69
CA PRO A 56 9.83 10.10 11.43
C PRO A 56 10.86 10.56 10.38
N GLU A 57 12.06 9.97 10.37
CA GLU A 57 13.12 10.24 9.37
C GLU A 57 12.79 9.74 7.95
N THR A 58 11.95 8.70 7.82
CA THR A 58 11.56 8.10 6.54
C THR A 58 10.10 8.38 6.18
N ALA A 59 9.39 9.19 6.98
CA ALA A 59 7.94 9.35 6.88
C ALA A 59 7.55 9.96 5.52
N GLU A 60 8.26 11.00 5.10
CA GLU A 60 8.05 11.64 3.80
C GLU A 60 8.35 10.69 2.64
N GLN A 61 9.50 10.00 2.66
CA GLN A 61 9.84 9.01 1.62
C GLN A 61 8.82 7.86 1.55
N THR A 62 8.33 7.41 2.69
CA THR A 62 7.34 6.32 2.75
C THR A 62 5.98 6.80 2.23
N ALA A 63 5.59 8.04 2.56
CA ALA A 63 4.38 8.66 2.08
C ALA A 63 4.40 8.87 0.55
N ASP A 64 5.52 9.36 0.01
CA ASP A 64 5.73 9.52 -1.44
C ASP A 64 5.73 8.18 -2.19
N ALA A 65 6.44 7.17 -1.66
CA ALA A 65 6.45 5.83 -2.24
C ALA A 65 5.04 5.22 -2.28
N MET A 66 4.28 5.31 -1.20
CA MET A 66 2.89 4.84 -1.17
C MET A 66 2.00 5.62 -2.13
N TRP A 67 2.20 6.93 -2.26
CA TRP A 67 1.47 7.75 -3.22
C TRP A 67 1.78 7.36 -4.67
N SER A 68 3.05 7.05 -4.98
CA SER A 68 3.49 6.57 -6.30
C SER A 68 2.83 5.25 -6.73
N LEU A 69 2.35 4.43 -5.78
CA LEU A 69 1.60 3.20 -6.10
C LEU A 69 0.14 3.46 -6.51
N VAL A 70 -0.45 4.55 -6.02
CA VAL A 70 -1.90 4.80 -6.15
C VAL A 70 -2.25 6.08 -6.90
N HIS A 71 -1.28 6.97 -7.19
CA HIS A 71 -1.58 8.28 -7.80
C HIS A 71 -2.35 8.16 -9.12
N ALA A 72 -2.00 7.15 -9.93
CA ALA A 72 -2.63 6.86 -11.23
C ALA A 72 -4.01 6.16 -11.12
N ARG A 73 -4.45 5.78 -9.91
CA ARG A 73 -5.73 5.10 -9.66
C ARG A 73 -6.88 6.09 -9.49
N PRO A 74 -8.13 5.66 -9.72
CA PRO A 74 -9.30 6.48 -9.42
C PRO A 74 -9.39 6.80 -7.92
N GLU A 75 -9.97 7.96 -7.58
CA GLU A 75 -10.12 8.45 -6.20
C GLU A 75 -11.08 7.60 -5.35
N GLU A 76 -11.98 6.87 -6.02
CA GLU A 76 -12.92 5.93 -5.40
C GLU A 76 -12.24 4.61 -4.98
N ASP A 77 -10.97 4.38 -5.37
CA ASP A 77 -10.25 3.16 -5.02
C ASP A 77 -9.96 3.13 -3.51
N PRO A 78 -10.38 2.06 -2.79
CA PRO A 78 -10.23 1.99 -1.35
C PRO A 78 -8.76 2.05 -0.91
N VAL A 79 -7.84 1.54 -1.73
CA VAL A 79 -6.39 1.62 -1.47
C VAL A 79 -5.91 3.06 -1.54
N LYS A 80 -6.36 3.85 -2.53
CA LYS A 80 -5.98 5.26 -2.65
C LYS A 80 -6.50 6.09 -1.48
N GLN A 81 -7.74 5.86 -1.05
CA GLN A 81 -8.29 6.52 0.14
C GLN A 81 -7.49 6.17 1.41
N ARG A 82 -7.09 4.90 1.54
CA ARG A 82 -6.26 4.43 2.66
C ARG A 82 -4.88 5.09 2.66
N VAL A 83 -4.21 5.15 1.50
CA VAL A 83 -2.92 5.83 1.35
C VAL A 83 -3.03 7.31 1.71
N ALA A 84 -4.07 8.00 1.22
CA ALA A 84 -4.27 9.42 1.53
C ALA A 84 -4.40 9.66 3.04
N SER A 85 -5.15 8.80 3.75
CA SER A 85 -5.26 8.86 5.21
C SER A 85 -3.90 8.65 5.91
N HIS A 86 -3.11 7.67 5.47
CA HIS A 86 -1.77 7.45 6.03
C HIS A 86 -0.77 8.54 5.68
N HIS A 87 -0.90 9.18 4.52
CA HIS A 87 -0.06 10.30 4.11
C HIS A 87 -0.19 11.47 5.10
N GLU A 88 -1.42 11.78 5.54
CA GLU A 88 -1.65 12.80 6.58
C GLU A 88 -1.03 12.40 7.93
N GLU A 89 -1.14 11.13 8.34
CA GLU A 89 -0.51 10.63 9.57
C GLU A 89 1.01 10.73 9.51
N LEU A 90 1.62 10.34 8.39
CA LEU A 90 3.07 10.38 8.18
C LEU A 90 3.58 11.81 8.10
N ALA A 91 2.85 12.72 7.44
CA ALA A 91 3.18 14.13 7.45
C ALA A 91 3.23 14.68 8.89
N ARG A 92 2.27 14.31 9.74
CA ARG A 92 2.29 14.67 11.17
C ARG A 92 3.45 14.02 11.94
N LEU A 93 3.81 12.78 11.60
CA LEU A 93 4.93 12.06 12.20
C LEU A 93 6.27 12.76 11.92
N GLY A 94 6.49 13.18 10.66
CA GLY A 94 7.70 13.88 10.22
C GLY A 94 7.78 15.33 10.67
N HIS A 95 6.64 16.01 10.84
CA HIS A 95 6.58 17.41 11.28
C HIS A 95 6.81 17.64 12.77
N ARG A 96 7.01 16.60 13.59
CA ARG A 96 7.20 16.78 15.04
C ARG A 96 8.52 17.52 15.29
N PRO A 97 8.50 18.79 15.73
CA PRO A 97 9.74 19.49 16.05
C PRO A 97 10.36 18.81 17.28
N MET A 98 11.65 18.48 17.17
CA MET A 98 12.49 18.07 18.30
C MET A 98 12.60 19.22 19.31
#